data_AF-A0ABD6DDJ5-F1
#
_entry.id   AF-A0ABD6DDJ5-F1
#
_cell.length_a   1.000
_cell.length_b   1.000
_cell.length_c   1.000
_cell.angle_alpha   90.00
_cell.angle_beta   90.00
_cell.angle_gamma   90.00
#
_symmetry.space_group_name_H-M   'P 1'
#
loop_
_entity.id
_entity.type
_entity.pdbx_description
1 polymer ?
#
loop_
_entity_poly.entity_id
_entity_poly.type
_entity_poly.pdbx_seq_one_letter_code
_entity_poly.pdbx_strand_id
1 'polypeptide(L)' 'MGIKDVLPDRGLTDNEFRQLQQQDTYDAVLRDDQGGLATFLFLQKDGTETGLHYNEESGWHYHHRDKDLDDLHPPTHDH' A
#
# COMPACT_ATOMS: atom_id res chain seq x y z
N MET A 1 5.40 5.87 15.52
CA MET A 1 6.20 5.29 14.43
C MET A 1 5.25 5.05 13.26
N GLY A 2 5.56 5.60 12.08
CA GLY A 2 4.75 5.37 10.88
C GLY A 2 5.24 4.12 10.14
N ILE A 3 4.42 3.54 9.27
CA ILE A 3 4.80 2.35 8.48
C ILE A 3 6.11 2.54 7.68
N LYS A 4 6.47 3.77 7.33
CA LYS A 4 7.74 4.06 6.66
C LYS A 4 8.99 3.77 7.49
N ASP A 5 8.90 3.88 8.82
CA ASP A 5 10.02 3.57 9.72
C ASP A 5 10.33 2.06 9.77
N VAL A 6 9.35 1.22 9.46
CA VAL A 6 9.51 -0.24 9.48
C VAL A 6 9.83 -0.82 8.11
N LEU A 7 9.75 -0.02 7.05
CA LEU A 7 10.06 -0.45 5.70
C LEU A 7 11.57 -0.36 5.44
N PRO A 8 12.15 -1.34 4.74
CA PRO A 8 13.56 -1.29 4.38
C PRO A 8 13.80 -0.18 3.35
N ASP A 9 15.04 0.30 3.25
CA ASP A 9 15.46 1.29 2.23
C ASP A 9 15.64 0.62 0.84
N ARG A 10 14.64 -0.16 0.44
CA ARG A 10 14.50 -0.87 -0.83
C ARG A 10 13.05 -1.32 -1.02
N GLY A 11 12.71 -1.74 -2.24
CA GLY A 11 11.47 -2.48 -2.49
C GLY A 11 11.37 -3.74 -1.63
N LEU A 12 10.15 -4.13 -1.25
CA LEU A 12 9.93 -5.28 -0.38
C LEU A 12 10.03 -6.60 -1.14
N THR A 13 10.60 -7.60 -0.48
CA THR A 13 10.52 -8.99 -0.97
C THR A 13 9.12 -9.57 -0.74
N ASP A 14 8.81 -10.68 -1.42
CA ASP A 14 7.54 -11.39 -1.22
C ASP A 14 7.29 -11.77 0.25
N ASN A 15 8.36 -12.18 0.95
CA ASN A 15 8.26 -12.57 2.34
C ASN A 15 7.95 -11.37 3.25
N GLU A 16 8.64 -10.24 3.07
CA GLU A 16 8.38 -9.02 3.86
C GLU A 16 6.97 -8.46 3.58
N PHE A 17 6.52 -8.52 2.33
CA PHE A 17 5.15 -8.16 1.96
C PHE A 17 4.12 -9.06 2.65
N ARG A 18 4.32 -10.39 2.65
CA ARG A 18 3.44 -11.31 3.39
C ARG A 18 3.44 -11.04 4.88
N GLN A 19 4.57 -10.68 5.47
CA GLN A 19 4.64 -10.30 6.88
C GLN A 19 3.83 -9.03 7.17
N LEU A 20 3.83 -8.05 6.26
CA LEU A 20 2.99 -6.86 6.37
C LEU A 20 1.50 -7.18 6.24
N GLN A 21 1.12 -8.03 5.29
CA GLN A 21 -0.27 -8.52 5.17
C GLN A 21 -0.74 -9.27 6.42
N GLN A 22 0.16 -9.95 7.13
CA GLN A 22 -0.17 -10.66 8.37
C GLN A 22 -0.29 -9.75 9.59
N GLN A 23 -0.02 -8.44 9.46
CA GLN A 23 -0.23 -7.50 10.56
C GLN A 23 -1.71 -7.15 10.68
N ASP A 24 -2.26 -7.28 11.89
CA ASP A 24 -3.64 -6.92 12.25
C ASP A 24 -3.95 -5.40 12.15
N THR A 25 -3.00 -4.61 11.64
CA THR A 25 -3.11 -3.13 11.56
C THR A 25 -3.88 -2.67 10.33
N TYR A 26 -3.88 -3.47 9.26
CA TYR A 26 -4.45 -3.15 7.96
C TYR A 26 -5.49 -4.20 7.60
N ASP A 27 -6.56 -3.78 6.93
CA ASP A 27 -7.59 -4.69 6.43
C ASP A 27 -7.06 -5.49 5.23
N ALA A 28 -6.39 -4.79 4.33
CA ALA A 28 -5.69 -5.39 3.19
C ALA A 28 -4.41 -4.62 2.88
N VAL A 29 -3.40 -5.33 2.38
CA VAL A 29 -2.17 -4.75 1.84
C VAL A 29 -1.96 -5.29 0.44
N LEU A 30 -2.01 -4.41 -0.56
CA LEU A 30 -1.81 -4.74 -1.97
C LEU A 30 -0.44 -4.22 -2.43
N ARG A 31 0.08 -4.79 -3.52
CA ARG A 31 1.31 -4.33 -4.16
C ARG A 31 1.15 -4.35 -5.67
N ASP A 32 2.01 -3.62 -6.36
CA ASP A 32 2.17 -3.78 -7.80
C ASP A 32 2.86 -5.12 -8.11
N ASP A 33 2.23 -5.95 -8.96
CA ASP A 33 2.74 -7.27 -9.34
C ASP A 33 3.63 -7.18 -10.59
N GLN A 34 4.72 -6.41 -10.51
CA GLN A 34 5.67 -6.27 -11.62
C GLN A 34 6.72 -7.39 -11.70
N GLY A 35 6.53 -8.52 -11.00
CA GLY A 35 7.46 -9.64 -11.05
C GLY A 35 8.85 -9.30 -10.46
N GLY A 36 8.88 -8.84 -9.21
CA GLY A 36 10.12 -8.44 -8.54
C GLY A 36 9.88 -7.93 -7.11
N LEU A 37 10.75 -7.01 -6.67
CA LEU A 37 10.55 -6.31 -5.40
C LEU A 37 9.35 -5.39 -5.50
N ALA A 38 8.47 -5.41 -4.51
CA ALA A 38 7.33 -4.51 -4.43
C ALA A 38 7.83 -3.10 -4.14
N THR A 39 7.78 -2.23 -5.14
CA THR A 39 8.12 -0.80 -5.01
C THR A 39 6.90 0.05 -4.74
N PHE A 40 5.70 -0.44 -5.05
CA PHE A 40 4.43 0.20 -4.74
C PHE A 40 3.62 -0.66 -3.78
N LEU A 41 3.08 -0.03 -2.74
CA LEU A 41 2.20 -0.66 -1.75
C LEU A 41 0.93 0.16 -1.59
N PHE A 42 -0.20 -0.51 -1.46
CA PHE A 42 -1.48 0.10 -1.16
C PHE A 42 -1.98 -0.51 0.14
N LEU A 43 -2.01 0.31 1.18
CA LEU A 43 -2.39 -0.08 2.53
C LEU A 43 -3.83 0.34 2.77
N GLN A 44 -4.72 -0.62 2.94
CA GLN A 44 -6.14 -0.35 3.18
C GLN A 44 -6.46 -0.47 4.66
N LYS A 45 -7.16 0.52 5.20
CA LYS A 45 -7.56 0.59 6.60
C LYS A 45 -8.81 1.45 6.74
N ASP A 46 -9.84 0.92 7.41
CA ASP A 46 -11.06 1.68 7.78
C ASP A 46 -11.73 2.35 6.56
N GLY A 47 -11.79 1.65 5.42
CA GLY A 47 -12.38 2.20 4.18
C GLY A 47 -11.49 3.20 3.43
N THR A 48 -10.27 3.46 3.91
CA THR A 48 -9.33 4.36 3.26
C THR A 48 -8.07 3.62 2.79
N GLU A 49 -7.41 4.16 1.77
CA GLU A 49 -6.20 3.60 1.18
C GLU A 49 -5.03 4.59 1.24
N THR A 50 -3.91 4.11 1.74
CA THR A 50 -2.64 4.83 1.74
C THR A 50 -1.67 4.17 0.77
N GLY A 51 -1.35 4.88 -0.31
CA GLY A 51 -0.37 4.47 -1.30
C GLY A 51 1.04 4.88 -0.89
N LEU A 52 1.95 3.92 -0.84
CA LEU A 52 3.38 4.12 -0.63
C LEU A 52 4.15 3.74 -1.89
N HIS A 53 5.15 4.54 -2.21
CA HIS A 53 6.04 4.30 -3.33
C HIS A 53 7.49 4.39 -2.87
N TYR A 54 8.29 3.42 -3.29
CA TYR A 54 9.73 3.40 -3.13
C TYR A 54 10.41 3.93 -4.40
N ASN A 55 11.30 4.88 -4.24
CA ASN A 55 12.27 5.26 -5.26
C ASN A 55 13.69 5.34 -4.64
N GLU A 56 14.72 5.22 -5.48
CA GLU A 56 16.12 5.25 -5.00
C GLU A 56 16.54 6.63 -4.47
N GLU A 57 15.84 7.69 -4.85
CA GLU A 57 16.19 9.07 -4.48
C GLU A 57 15.67 9.47 -3.09
N SER A 58 14.45 9.03 -2.73
CA SER A 58 13.76 9.46 -1.50
C SER A 58 13.32 8.28 -0.62
N GLY A 59 13.60 7.05 -1.02
CA GLY A 59 13.11 5.85 -0.35
C GLY A 59 11.58 5.77 -0.38
N TRP A 60 11.00 5.20 0.68
CA TRP A 60 9.56 5.07 0.83
C TRP A 60 8.88 6.41 1.12
N HIS A 61 8.18 6.95 0.13
CA HIS A 61 7.38 8.16 0.23
C HIS A 61 5.88 7.86 0.10
N TYR A 62 5.04 8.81 0.55
CA TYR A 62 3.59 8.66 0.42
C TYR A 62 3.23 9.13 -0.98
N HIS A 63 2.63 8.26 -1.78
CA HIS A 63 2.06 8.63 -3.06
C HIS A 63 0.69 9.29 -2.86
N HIS A 64 -0.15 8.69 -2.01
CA HIS A 64 -1.37 9.30 -1.48
C HIS A 64 -1.63 8.78 -0.05
N ARG A 65 -2.45 9.51 0.69
CA ARG A 65 -2.90 9.13 2.04
C ARG A 65 -4.41 9.24 2.12
N ASP A 66 -5.01 8.33 2.89
CA ASP A 66 -6.42 8.37 3.25
C ASP A 66 -7.34 8.55 2.03
N LYS A 67 -6.98 7.89 0.92
CA LYS A 67 -7.80 7.91 -0.29
C LYS A 67 -9.03 7.06 -0.03
N ASP A 68 -10.19 7.66 -0.08
CA ASP A 68 -11.44 6.97 0.15
C ASP A 68 -11.64 5.86 -0.90
N LEU A 69 -11.88 4.63 -0.44
CA LEU A 69 -12.12 3.48 -1.33
C LEU A 69 -13.56 3.44 -1.84
N ASP A 70 -14.50 4.10 -1.17
CA ASP A 70 -15.91 4.19 -1.57
C ASP A 70 -16.03 5.05 -2.85
N ASP A 71 -15.20 6.08 -3.00
CA ASP A 71 -15.09 6.93 -4.21
C ASP A 71 -14.63 6.16 -5.46
N LEU A 72 -14.02 4.98 -5.31
CA LEU A 72 -13.55 4.14 -6.43
C LEU A 72 -14.64 3.24 -7.03
N HIS A 73 -15.81 3.13 -6.40
CA HIS A 73 -16.97 2.54 -7.04
C HIS A 73 -17.64 3.61 -7.90
N PRO A 74 -17.58 3.57 -9.26
CA PRO A 74 -18.53 4.34 -10.03
C PRO A 74 -19.91 3.89 -9.55
N PRO A 75 -20.86 4.83 -9.30
CA PRO A 75 -22.22 4.41 -9.03
C PRO A 75 -22.65 3.60 -10.25
N THR A 76 -22.79 2.28 -10.11
CA THR A 76 -23.64 1.50 -10.99
C THR A 76 -25.05 1.98 -10.72
N HIS A 77 -25.37 3.13 -11.32
CA HIS A 77 -26.71 3.60 -11.57
C HIS A 77 -27.26 2.68 -12.66
N ASP A 78 -27.80 1.54 -12.25
CA ASP A 78 -28.70 0.78 -13.12
C ASP A 78 -30.13 1.12 -12.66
N HIS A 79 -30.87 1.69 -13.60
CA HIS A 79 -32.15 2.37 -13.47
C HIS A 79 -33.33 1.40 -13.55
#